data_AF-A0A5K1AYL3-F1
#
_entry.id   AF-A0A5K1AYL3-F1
#
_cell.length_a   1.000
_cell.length_b   1.000
_cell.length_c   1.000
_cell.angle_alpha   90.00
_cell.angle_beta   90.00
_cell.angle_gamma   90.00
#
_symmetry.space_group_name_H-M   'P 1'
#
loop_
_entity.id
_entity.type
_entity.pdbx_description
1 polymer ?
#
loop_
_entity_poly.entity_id
_entity_poly.type
_entity_poly.pdbx_seq_one_letter_code
_entity_poly.pdbx_strand_id
1 'polypeptide(L)' 'MALAFDEFGRPFLIIREQESKTRLRGLDAQKANIAAGKAVARILRTSLGPKGMDKMIQSPDGDVTI' A
#
# COMPACT_ATOMS: atom_id res chain seq x y z
N MET A 1 -2.69 -1.45 29.59
CA MET A 1 -1.47 -2.26 29.62
C MET A 1 -1.91 -3.63 30.12
N ALA A 2 -2.08 -4.60 29.22
CA ALA A 2 -2.59 -5.92 29.56
C ALA A 2 -1.48 -6.93 29.28
N LEU A 3 -0.92 -7.50 30.34
CA LEU A 3 -0.07 -8.69 30.25
C LEU A 3 -0.99 -9.87 29.95
N ALA A 4 -0.78 -10.53 28.81
CA ALA A 4 -1.46 -11.75 28.45
C ALA A 4 -0.45 -12.90 28.41
N PHE A 5 -0.91 -14.09 28.76
CA PHE A 5 -0.11 -15.30 28.86
C PHE A 5 -0.55 -16.27 27.77
N ASP A 6 0.40 -16.97 27.14
CA ASP A 6 0.09 -18.06 26.22
C ASP A 6 -0.33 -19.34 26.97
N GLU A 7 -0.75 -20.39 26.25
CA GLU A 7 -1.18 -21.68 26.83
C GLU A 7 -0.06 -22.42 27.60
N PHE A 8 1.20 -21.96 27.49
CA PHE A 8 2.38 -22.47 28.20
C PHE A 8 2.88 -21.50 29.27
N GLY A 9 2.10 -20.47 29.62
CA GLY A 9 2.40 -19.50 30.67
C GLY A 9 3.47 -18.47 30.31
N ARG A 10 3.89 -18.37 29.05
CA ARG A 10 4.88 -17.37 28.63
C ARG A 10 4.20 -16.01 28.49
N PRO A 11 4.71 -14.97 29.17
CA PRO A 11 4.15 -13.64 29.04
C PRO A 11 4.53 -13.05 27.69
N PHE A 12 3.54 -12.58 26.92
CA PHE A 12 3.78 -11.80 25.71
C PHE A 12 3.08 -10.44 25.80
N LEU A 13 3.66 -9.45 25.15
CA LEU A 13 3.21 -8.06 25.23
C LEU A 13 2.15 -7.79 24.15
N ILE A 14 0.90 -7.52 24.56
CA ILE A 14 -0.12 -7.01 23.64
C ILE A 14 0.07 -5.50 23.50
N ILE A 15 0.65 -5.09 22.37
CA ILE A 15 0.85 -3.68 22.01
C ILE A 15 -0.51 -3.11 21.54
N ARG A 16 -0.95 -1.97 22.08
CA ARG A 16 -2.21 -1.28 21.67
C ARG A 16 -2.22 -0.80 20.21
N GLU A 17 -1.10 -0.87 19.49
CA GLU A 17 -1.00 -0.55 18.05
C GLU A 17 -1.92 -1.39 17.15
N GLN A 18 -2.59 -2.41 17.68
CA GLN A 18 -3.59 -3.14 16.92
C GLN A 18 -4.88 -2.34 16.68
N GLU A 19 -5.20 -1.36 17.56
CA GLU A 19 -6.33 -0.44 17.37
C GLU A 19 -6.05 0.61 16.28
N SER A 20 -4.79 1.01 16.07
CA SER A 20 -4.42 1.98 15.02
C SER A 20 -4.36 1.37 13.62
N LYS A 21 -4.52 0.05 13.48
CA LYS A 21 -4.51 -0.64 12.18
C LYS A 21 -5.92 -0.65 11.58
N THR A 22 -6.19 0.33 10.72
CA THR A 22 -7.39 0.33 9.89
C THR A 22 -7.28 -0.77 8.83
N ARG A 23 -8.18 -1.76 8.88
CA ARG A 23 -8.22 -2.87 7.92
C ARG A 23 -9.45 -2.78 7.04
N LEU A 24 -9.24 -2.43 5.78
CA LEU A 24 -10.25 -2.56 4.73
C LEU A 24 -10.49 -4.05 4.44
N ARG A 25 -11.76 -4.48 4.39
CA ARG A 25 -12.15 -5.88 4.13
C ARG A 25 -13.30 -5.95 3.13
N GLY A 26 -13.46 -7.13 2.53
CA GLY A 26 -14.61 -7.43 1.67
C GLY A 26 -14.65 -6.60 0.39
N LEU A 27 -15.86 -6.21 -0.01
CA LEU A 27 -16.10 -5.52 -1.29
C LEU A 27 -15.39 -4.18 -1.41
N ASP A 28 -15.25 -3.44 -0.31
CA ASP A 28 -14.59 -2.13 -0.34
C ASP A 28 -13.09 -2.24 -0.60
N ALA A 29 -12.44 -3.27 -0.04
CA ALA A 29 -11.04 -3.58 -0.35
C ALA A 29 -10.87 -3.97 -1.84
N GLN A 30 -11.79 -4.75 -2.39
CA GLN A 30 -11.76 -5.12 -3.81
C GLN A 30 -11.91 -3.89 -4.71
N LYS A 31 -12.87 -3.01 -4.42
CA LYS A 31 -13.08 -1.76 -5.16
C LYS A 31 -11.86 -0.85 -5.11
N ALA A 32 -11.26 -0.69 -3.92
CA ALA A 32 -10.05 0.11 -3.74
C ALA A 32 -8.89 -0.44 -4.57
N ASN A 33 -8.67 -1.76 -4.56
CA ASN A 33 -7.61 -2.40 -5.34
C ASN A 33 -7.82 -2.23 -6.87
N ILE A 34 -9.05 -2.37 -7.35
CA ILE A 34 -9.38 -2.16 -8.77
C ILE A 34 -9.14 -0.69 -9.16
N ALA A 35 -9.54 0.25 -8.30
CA ALA A 35 -9.32 1.67 -8.55
C ALA A 35 -7.82 2.02 -8.61
N ALA A 36 -7.02 1.48 -7.69
CA ALA A 36 -5.57 1.63 -7.69
C ALA A 36 -4.95 1.09 -8.99
N GLY A 37 -5.32 -0.13 -9.40
CA GLY A 37 -4.85 -0.72 -10.66
C GLY A 37 -5.22 0.11 -11.88
N LYS A 38 -6.46 0.62 -11.95
CA LYS A 38 -6.90 1.52 -13.02
C LYS A 38 -6.10 2.82 -13.07
N ALA A 39 -5.76 3.40 -11.91
CA ALA A 39 -4.96 4.62 -11.84
C ALA A 39 -3.57 4.41 -12.42
N VAL A 40 -2.87 3.34 -12.01
CA VAL A 40 -1.55 2.98 -12.53
C VAL A 40 -1.60 2.71 -14.04
N ALA A 41 -2.57 1.92 -14.50
CA ALA A 41 -2.74 1.61 -15.92
C ALA A 41 -2.98 2.88 -16.77
N ARG A 42 -3.74 3.84 -16.23
CA ARG A 42 -4.02 5.11 -16.92
C ARG A 42 -2.76 5.95 -17.12
N ILE A 43 -1.83 5.95 -16.15
CA ILE A 43 -0.55 6.66 -16.24
C ILE A 43 0.33 6.04 -17.33
N LEU A 44 0.43 4.70 -17.35
CA LEU A 44 1.32 3.97 -18.26
C LEU A 44 0.82 3.89 -19.71
N ARG A 45 -0.50 3.99 -19.95
CA ARG A 45 -1.08 3.77 -21.29
C ARG A 45 -0.47 4.64 -22.40
N THR A 46 -0.03 5.85 -22.09
CA THR A 46 0.56 6.77 -23.08
C THR A 46 2.02 6.45 -23.43
N SER A 47 2.64 5.53 -22.70
CA SER A 47 4.03 5.09 -22.91
C SER A 47 4.12 3.80 -23.71
N LEU A 48 2.98 3.21 -24.09
CA LEU A 48 2.94 1.96 -24.83
C LEU A 48 2.99 2.19 -26.34
N GLY A 49 3.89 1.48 -27.02
CA GLY A 49 4.00 1.44 -28.48
C GLY A 49 5.14 2.31 -29.03
N PRO A 50 5.39 2.26 -30.36
CA PRO A 50 6.51 2.97 -30.99
C PRO A 50 6.38 4.50 -30.98
N LYS A 51 5.19 5.03 -30.63
CA LYS A 51 4.94 6.46 -30.37
C LYS A 51 4.62 6.73 -28.89
N GLY A 52 5.00 5.80 -28.01
CA GLY A 52 4.90 5.99 -26.57
C GLY A 52 5.75 7.18 -26.13
N MET A 53 5.28 7.90 -25.11
CA MET A 53 6.03 8.99 -24.49
C MET A 53 6.63 8.55 -23.16
N ASP A 54 7.83 9.04 -22.89
CA ASP A 54 8.50 8.84 -21.61
C ASP A 54 7.81 9.62 -20.47
N LYS A 55 8.20 9.34 -19.23
CA LYS A 55 7.56 9.88 -18.03
C LYS A 55 8.59 10.50 -17.12
N MET A 56 8.52 11.82 -17.00
CA MET A 56 9.31 12.56 -16.03
C MET A 56 8.86 12.21 -14.59
N ILE A 57 9.77 11.66 -13.80
CA ILE A 57 9.59 11.31 -12.39
C ILE A 57 10.64 12.04 -11.56
N GLN A 58 10.21 12.61 -10.44
CA GLN A 58 11.09 13.24 -9.47
C GLN A 58 11.20 12.36 -8.23
N SER A 59 12.43 12.06 -7.81
CA SER A 59 12.74 11.38 -6.56
C SER A 59 12.50 12.32 -5.37
N PRO A 60 12.25 11.79 -4.15
CA PRO A 60 12.07 12.61 -2.95
C PRO A 60 13.25 13.56 -2.66
N ASP A 61 14.46 13.18 -3.08
CA ASP A 61 15.69 13.94 -2.91
C ASP A 61 15.87 15.05 -3.97
N GLY A 62 14.97 15.14 -4.95
CA GLY A 62 14.93 16.20 -5.96
C GLY A 62 15.43 15.80 -7.36
N ASP A 63 16.08 14.63 -7.49
CA ASP A 63 16.58 14.12 -8.77
C ASP A 63 15.44 13.83 -9.76
N VAL A 64 15.65 14.18 -11.02
CA VAL A 64 14.66 14.01 -12.10
C VAL A 64 15.14 12.98 -13.11
N THR A 65 14.30 11.99 -13.39
CA THR A 65 14.50 10.96 -14.42
C THR A 65 13.37 11.05 -15.45
N ILE A 66 13.64 10.68 -16.71
CA ILE A 66 12.66 10.66 -17.81
C ILE A 66 12.50 9.23 -18.31
#